data_AF-A0A7K7RAI3-F1
#
_entry.id   AF-A0A7K7RAI3-F1
#
_cell.length_a   1.000
_cell.length_b   1.000
_cell.length_c   1.000
_cell.angle_alpha   90.00
_cell.angle_beta   90.00
_cell.angle_gamma   90.00
#
_symmetry.space_group_name_H-M   'P 1'
#
loop_
_entity.id
_entity.type
_entity.pdbx_description
1 polymer ?
#
loop_
_entity_poly.entity_id
_entity_poly.type
_entity_poly.pdbx_seq_one_letter_code
_entity_poly.pdbx_strand_id
1 'polypeptide(L)' 'KCGKSFHTRSTLRQHLQVHTGERPHRCPRCGKGFARKCSLVKHRRIHSGEKPHECPQCGKGFAQSSNMSRHWRSH' A
#
# COMPACT_ATOMS: atom_id res chain seq x y z
N LYS A 1 24.07 6.84 -4.14
CA LYS A 1 23.48 6.36 -2.86
C LYS A 1 22.67 7.51 -2.23
N CYS A 2 21.49 7.26 -1.65
CA CYS A 2 20.55 8.34 -1.27
C CYS A 2 20.64 8.89 0.17
N GLY A 3 21.73 8.61 0.91
CA GLY A 3 22.00 9.21 2.23
C GLY A 3 21.03 8.88 3.37
N LYS A 4 20.03 8.02 3.16
CA LYS A 4 19.03 7.66 4.18
C LYS A 4 19.57 6.65 5.20
N SER A 5 19.35 6.94 6.47
CA SER A 5 19.68 6.06 7.60
C SER A 5 18.46 5.29 8.10
N PHE A 6 18.67 4.06 8.54
CA PHE A 6 17.61 3.16 8.98
C PHE A 6 18.00 2.49 10.30
N HIS A 7 17.06 2.46 11.25
CA HIS A 7 17.26 1.86 12.56
C HIS A 7 17.35 0.32 12.54
N THR A 8 16.93 -0.35 11.45
CA THR A 8 16.96 -1.81 11.34
C THR A 8 17.47 -2.29 9.99
N ARG A 9 18.10 -3.48 9.97
CA ARG A 9 18.54 -4.13 8.72
C ARG A 9 17.37 -4.45 7.79
N SER A 10 16.22 -4.84 8.35
CA SER A 10 15.01 -5.17 7.59
C SER A 10 14.45 -3.95 6.84
N THR A 11 14.41 -2.79 7.51
CA THR A 11 13.96 -1.53 6.88
C THR A 11 14.95 -1.01 5.85
N LEU A 12 16.26 -1.15 6.10
CA LEU A 12 17.30 -0.86 5.09
C LEU A 12 17.14 -1.76 3.86
N ARG A 13 17.02 -3.08 4.03
CA ARG A 13 16.86 -4.02 2.91
C ARG A 13 15.61 -3.72 2.08
N GLN A 14 14.50 -3.42 2.73
CA GLN A 14 13.28 -3.00 2.05
C GLN A 14 13.44 -1.68 1.30
N HIS A 15 14.22 -0.74 1.85
CA HIS A 15 14.52 0.50 1.15
C HIS A 15 15.40 0.28 -0.08
N LEU A 16 16.37 -0.63 -0.02
CA LEU A 16 17.25 -0.95 -1.15
C LEU A 16 16.49 -1.46 -2.38
N GLN A 17 15.34 -2.11 -2.19
CA GLN A 17 14.44 -2.51 -3.29
C GLN A 17 13.97 -1.34 -4.16
N VAL A 18 13.96 -0.11 -3.62
CA VAL A 18 13.62 1.10 -4.38
C VAL A 18 14.71 1.45 -5.38
N HIS A 19 15.98 1.19 -5.04
CA HIS A 19 17.12 1.46 -5.93
C HIS A 19 17.30 0.37 -6.98
N THR A 20 17.05 -0.89 -6.62
CA THR A 20 17.19 -2.02 -7.55
C THR A 20 16.00 -2.19 -8.48
N GLY A 21 14.84 -1.59 -8.14
CA GLY A 21 13.59 -1.80 -8.86
C GLY A 21 12.98 -3.19 -8.66
N GLU A 22 13.53 -4.00 -7.75
CA GLU A 22 13.04 -5.34 -7.48
C GLU A 22 11.59 -5.32 -6.98
N ARG A 23 10.76 -6.14 -7.62
CA ARG A 23 9.33 -6.27 -7.33
C ARG A 23 8.95 -7.75 -7.22
N PRO A 24 9.36 -8.42 -6.12
CA PRO A 24 9.17 -9.86 -5.95
C PRO A 24 7.68 -10.25 -5.82
N HIS A 25 6.81 -9.32 -5.43
CA HIS A 25 5.40 -9.60 -5.23
C HIS A 25 4.57 -9.16 -6.44
N ARG A 26 4.20 -10.09 -7.32
CA ARG A 26 3.39 -9.80 -8.51
C ARG A 26 1.90 -10.08 -8.28
N CYS A 27 1.05 -9.25 -8.86
CA CYS A 27 -0.38 -9.48 -8.90
C CYS A 27 -0.69 -10.59 -9.91
N PRO A 28 -1.34 -11.70 -9.50
CA PRO A 28 -1.65 -12.78 -10.44
C PRO A 28 -2.69 -12.39 -11.49
N ARG A 29 -3.53 -11.37 -11.21
CA ARG A 29 -4.58 -10.93 -12.14
C ARG A 29 -4.07 -10.00 -13.25
N CYS A 30 -3.11 -9.13 -12.96
CA CYS A 30 -2.66 -8.09 -13.91
C CYS A 30 -1.14 -8.00 -14.08
N GLY A 31 -0.37 -8.91 -13.47
CA GLY A 31 1.10 -8.95 -13.55
C GLY A 31 1.84 -7.83 -12.80
N LYS A 32 1.13 -6.81 -12.29
CA LYS A 32 1.75 -5.64 -11.63
C LYS A 32 2.60 -6.06 -10.43
N GLY A 33 3.87 -5.65 -10.44
CA GLY A 33 4.85 -5.95 -9.39
C GLY A 33 4.87 -4.92 -8.25
N PHE A 34 5.13 -5.41 -7.03
CA PHE A 34 5.23 -4.63 -5.81
C PHE A 34 6.48 -5.03 -5.03
N ALA A 35 7.15 -4.03 -4.42
CA ALA A 35 8.28 -4.26 -3.53
C ALA A 35 7.87 -4.92 -2.20
N ARG A 36 6.61 -4.71 -1.76
CA ARG A 36 6.11 -5.19 -0.46
C ARG A 36 4.83 -6.01 -0.62
N LYS A 37 4.71 -7.11 0.13
CA LYS A 37 3.50 -7.96 0.17
C LYS A 37 2.26 -7.17 0.59
N CYS A 38 2.36 -6.29 1.59
CA CYS A 38 1.23 -5.47 2.03
C CYS A 38 0.70 -4.54 0.92
N SER A 39 1.59 -4.03 0.06
CA SER A 39 1.18 -3.22 -1.10
C SER A 39 0.43 -4.05 -2.15
N LEU A 40 0.86 -5.29 -2.39
CA LEU A 40 0.13 -6.22 -3.26
C LEU A 40 -1.27 -6.54 -2.69
N VAL A 41 -1.39 -6.81 -1.39
CA VAL A 41 -2.68 -7.08 -0.74
C VAL A 41 -3.63 -5.89 -0.88
N LYS A 42 -3.17 -4.67 -0.61
CA LYS A 42 -3.98 -3.46 -0.82
C LYS A 42 -4.36 -3.29 -2.29
N HIS A 43 -3.45 -3.57 -3.22
CA HIS A 43 -3.73 -3.48 -4.65
C HIS A 43 -4.81 -4.45 -5.09
N ARG A 44 -4.87 -5.68 -4.55
CA ARG A 44 -5.92 -6.65 -4.88
C ARG A 44 -7.33 -6.13 -4.60
N ARG A 45 -7.50 -5.18 -3.68
CA ARG A 45 -8.81 -4.54 -3.41
C ARG A 45 -9.35 -3.76 -4.61
N ILE A 46 -8.48 -3.26 -5.50
CA ILE A 46 -8.88 -2.61 -6.75
C ILE A 46 -9.57 -3.62 -7.67
N HIS A 47 -9.16 -4.88 -7.60
CA HIS A 47 -9.71 -5.96 -8.42
C HIS A 47 -11.00 -6.55 -7.83
N SER A 48 -11.09 -6.68 -6.51
CA SER A 48 -12.29 -7.20 -5.84
C SER A 48 -13.37 -6.13 -5.60
N GLY A 49 -13.01 -4.85 -5.63
CA GLY A 49 -13.92 -3.77 -5.23
C GLY A 49 -14.13 -3.67 -3.71
N GLU A 50 -13.40 -4.46 -2.92
CA GLU A 50 -13.53 -4.51 -1.47
C GLU A 50 -13.20 -3.14 -0.83
N LYS A 51 -14.10 -2.67 0.04
CA LYS A 51 -14.00 -1.39 0.75
C LYS A 51 -14.17 -1.59 2.26
N PRO A 52 -13.15 -2.08 2.99
CA PRO A 52 -13.29 -2.46 4.40
C PRO A 52 -13.45 -1.28 5.36
N HIS A 53 -13.23 -0.06 4.88
CA HIS A 53 -13.21 1.13 5.72
C HIS A 53 -14.39 2.02 5.33
N GLU A 54 -15.37 2.13 6.21
CA GLU A 54 -16.56 2.95 5.98
C GLU A 54 -16.48 4.24 6.78
N CYS A 55 -16.97 5.34 6.21
CA CYS A 55 -17.14 6.59 6.92
C CYS A 55 -18.39 6.51 7.82
N PRO A 56 -18.26 6.66 9.16
CA PRO A 56 -19.41 6.53 10.04
C PRO A 56 -20.41 7.69 9.91
N GLN A 57 -20.02 8.82 9.33
CA GLN A 57 -20.90 9.99 9.16
C GLN A 57 -21.72 9.92 7.87
N CYS A 58 -21.20 9.37 6.77
CA CYS A 58 -21.88 9.37 5.47
C CYS A 58 -21.95 8.01 4.76
N GLY A 59 -21.50 6.93 5.40
CA GLY A 59 -21.55 5.56 4.85
C GLY A 59 -20.61 5.30 3.67
N LYS A 60 -19.77 6.27 3.29
CA LYS A 60 -18.88 6.12 2.13
C LYS A 60 -17.77 5.10 2.42
N GLY A 61 -17.69 4.05 1.60
CA GLY A 61 -16.67 3.00 1.70
C GLY A 61 -15.35 3.32 0.98
N PHE A 62 -14.23 2.89 1.57
CA PHE A 62 -12.86 3.08 1.09
C PHE A 62 -12.05 1.78 1.14
N ALA A 63 -11.24 1.56 0.11
CA ALA A 63 -10.31 0.41 0.05
C ALA A 63 -9.09 0.55 0.97
N GLN A 64 -8.78 1.74 1.49
CA GLN A 64 -7.64 1.99 2.37
C GLN A 64 -8.02 2.92 3.52
N SER A 65 -7.56 2.62 4.73
CA SER A 65 -7.83 3.40 5.94
C SER A 65 -7.37 4.85 5.82
N SER A 66 -6.18 5.09 5.25
CA SER A 66 -5.65 6.45 5.05
C SER A 66 -6.56 7.32 4.17
N ASN A 67 -7.25 6.72 3.20
CA ASN A 67 -8.19 7.44 2.35
C ASN A 67 -9.47 7.79 3.12
N MET A 68 -9.98 6.85 3.94
CA MET A 68 -11.09 7.09 4.85
C MET A 68 -10.73 8.19 5.85
N SER A 69 -9.57 8.12 6.52
CA SER A 69 -9.15 9.14 7.50
C SER A 69 -8.93 10.52 6.88
N ARG A 70 -8.49 10.60 5.61
CA ARG A 70 -8.42 11.88 4.89
C ARG A 70 -9.81 12.41 4.57
N HIS A 71 -10.72 11.56 4.13
CA HIS A 71 -12.11 11.93 3.88
C HIS A 71 -12.84 12.36 5.15
N TRP A 72 -12.61 11.67 6.27
CA TRP A 72 -13.18 12.05 7.56
C TRP A 72 -12.80 13.48 7.96
N ARG A 73 -11.54 13.87 7.71
CA ARG A 73 -11.05 15.22 7.98
C ARG A 73 -11.61 16.30 7.05
N SER A 74 -12.32 15.93 5.98
CA SER A 74 -12.97 16.89 5.08
C SER A 74 -14.47 17.05 5.35
N HIS A 75 -15.02 16.30 6.31
CA HIS A 75 -16.29 16.67 6.92
C HIS A 75 -16.08 17.89 7.81
#